data_AF-A0A0F9ES08-F1
#
_entry.id   AF-A0A0F9ES08-F1
#
_cell.length_a   1.000
_cell.length_b   1.000
_cell.length_c   1.000
_cell.angle_alpha   90.00
_cell.angle_beta   90.00
_cell.angle_gamma   90.00
#
_symmetry.space_group_name_H-M   'P 1'
#
loop_
_entity.id
_entity.type
_entity.pdbx_description
1 polymer ?
#
loop_
_entity_poly.entity_id
_entity_poly.type
_entity_poly.pdbx_seq_one_letter_code
_entity_poly.pdbx_strand_id
1 'polypeptide(L)'
;MSEPMLSQEVQNCYQQAAMDQAQVAWRQMKWAVVLGARIYLDGDQWCVLHGDNMMTGIFGCGDTPEKAIEDFELAMRTAVPAQHPTGDTDATR
;
A
#
# COMPACT_ATOMS: atom_id res chain seq x y z
N MET A 1 -18.45 20.49 -44.36
CA MET A 1 -17.17 19.91 -43.92
C MET A 1 -17.47 19.25 -42.58
N SER A 2 -17.90 17.99 -42.59
CA SER A 2 -18.31 17.28 -41.37
C SER A 2 -17.10 16.55 -40.81
N GLU A 3 -16.73 16.88 -39.57
CA GLU A 3 -15.66 16.21 -38.84
C GLU A 3 -15.93 14.70 -38.75
N PRO A 4 -14.91 13.84 -38.89
CA PRO A 4 -15.09 12.42 -38.69
C PRO A 4 -15.32 12.16 -37.20
N MET A 5 -16.55 11.83 -36.81
CA MET A 5 -16.82 11.15 -35.54
C MET A 5 -15.92 9.91 -35.50
N LEU A 6 -14.92 9.92 -34.62
CA LEU A 6 -14.12 8.75 -34.30
C LEU A 6 -15.08 7.57 -34.07
N SER A 7 -14.78 6.41 -34.69
CA SER A 7 -15.55 5.18 -34.51
C SER A 7 -15.72 4.93 -33.01
N GLN A 8 -16.91 4.47 -32.61
CA GLN A 8 -17.22 4.10 -31.23
C GLN A 8 -16.16 3.17 -30.62
N GLU A 9 -15.55 2.32 -31.43
CA GLU A 9 -14.47 1.42 -31.03
C GLU A 9 -13.22 2.19 -30.60
N VAL A 10 -12.86 3.25 -31.33
CA VAL A 10 -11.71 4.10 -30.99
C VAL A 10 -11.99 4.87 -29.70
N GLN A 11 -13.22 5.36 -29.51
CA GLN A 11 -13.65 5.99 -28.26
C GLN A 11 -13.54 5.03 -27.07
N ASN A 12 -13.95 3.77 -27.25
CA ASN A 12 -13.84 2.74 -26.23
C ASN A 12 -12.37 2.40 -25.89
N CYS A 13 -11.49 2.33 -26.89
CA CYS A 13 -10.06 2.13 -26.67
C CYS A 13 -9.44 3.26 -25.84
N TYR A 14 -9.80 4.52 -26.10
CA TYR A 14 -9.32 5.64 -25.29
C TYR A 14 -9.80 5.56 -23.83
N GLN A 15 -11.06 5.16 -23.63
CA GLN A 15 -11.61 4.96 -22.28
C GLN A 15 -10.91 3.81 -21.55
N GLN A 16 -10.65 2.69 -22.23
CA GLN A 16 -9.92 1.56 -21.65
C GLN A 16 -8.47 1.92 -21.31
N ALA A 17 -7.76 2.59 -22.21
CA ALA A 17 -6.39 3.02 -21.95
C ALA A 17 -6.28 3.98 -20.76
N ALA A 18 -7.27 4.87 -20.56
CA ALA A 18 -7.33 5.74 -19.40
C ALA A 18 -7.57 4.98 -18.09
N MET A 19 -8.43 3.95 -18.11
CA MET A 19 -8.65 3.06 -16.96
C MET A 19 -7.41 2.22 -16.64
N ASP A 20 -6.72 1.71 -17.66
CA ASP A 20 -5.50 0.93 -17.51
C ASP A 20 -4.37 1.79 -16.92
N GLN A 21 -4.22 3.04 -17.37
CA GLN A 21 -3.24 3.97 -16.81
C GLN A 21 -3.52 4.27 -15.33
N ALA A 22 -4.78 4.45 -14.95
CA ALA A 22 -5.15 4.61 -13.54
C ALA A 22 -4.75 3.36 -12.72
N GLN A 23 -5.06 2.16 -13.20
CA GLN A 23 -4.68 0.91 -12.55
C GLN A 23 -3.15 0.72 -12.45
N VAL A 24 -2.40 1.10 -13.49
CA VAL A 24 -0.93 1.06 -13.48
C VAL A 24 -0.35 2.07 -12.49
N ALA A 25 -0.90 3.28 -12.40
CA ALA A 25 -0.48 4.28 -11.41
C ALA A 25 -0.68 3.76 -9.97
N TRP A 26 -1.79 3.06 -9.71
CA TRP A 26 -2.00 2.35 -8.45
C TRP A 26 -0.97 1.23 -8.22
N ARG A 27 -0.64 0.44 -9.25
CA ARG A 27 0.36 -0.64 -9.18
C ARG A 27 1.82 -0.17 -9.12
N GLN A 28 2.12 1.05 -9.54
CA GLN A 28 3.48 1.61 -9.55
C GLN A 28 3.89 2.21 -8.20
N MET A 29 2.94 2.48 -7.31
CA MET A 29 3.24 3.02 -5.98
C MET A 29 3.57 1.91 -4.96
N LYS A 30 4.32 0.90 -5.39
CA LYS A 30 4.74 -0.21 -4.53
C LYS A 30 5.96 0.15 -3.69
N TRP A 31 5.71 0.90 -2.61
CA TRP A 31 6.74 1.27 -1.63
C TRP A 31 7.49 0.05 -1.10
N ALA A 32 6.81 -1.10 -0.95
CA ALA A 32 7.42 -2.35 -0.53
C ALA A 32 8.54 -2.82 -1.48
N VAL A 33 8.39 -2.62 -2.80
CA VAL A 33 9.40 -3.00 -3.80
C VAL A 33 10.56 -2.01 -3.81
N VAL A 34 10.25 -0.70 -3.76
CA VAL A 34 11.27 0.37 -3.78
C VAL A 34 12.20 0.29 -2.57
N LEU A 35 11.64 -0.06 -1.41
CA LEU A 35 12.37 -0.08 -0.15
C LEU A 35 12.95 -1.45 0.21
N GLY A 36 12.75 -2.45 -0.65
CA GLY A 36 13.14 -3.83 -0.37
C GLY A 36 12.54 -4.34 0.94
N ALA A 37 11.28 -3.98 1.23
CA ALA A 37 10.63 -4.31 2.48
C ALA A 37 10.54 -5.83 2.63
N ARG A 38 10.92 -6.33 3.81
CA ARG A 38 10.94 -7.77 4.07
C ARG A 38 9.55 -8.22 4.45
N ILE A 39 9.01 -9.16 3.69
CA ILE A 39 7.77 -9.86 3.99
C ILE A 39 8.12 -11.14 4.74
N TYR A 40 7.51 -11.36 5.90
CA TYR A 40 7.70 -12.57 6.69
C TYR A 40 6.39 -12.97 7.37
N LEU A 41 6.32 -14.23 7.80
CA LEU A 41 5.20 -14.75 8.57
C LEU A 41 5.49 -14.53 10.06
N ASP A 42 4.54 -13.93 10.78
CA ASP A 42 4.54 -13.83 12.24
C ASP A 42 3.24 -14.43 12.79
N GLY A 43 3.37 -15.56 13.49
CA GLY A 43 2.21 -16.35 13.91
C GLY A 43 1.37 -16.85 12.74
N ASP A 44 0.17 -16.27 12.59
CA ASP A 44 -0.83 -16.59 11.57
C ASP A 44 -0.95 -15.53 10.48
N GLN A 45 -0.19 -14.44 10.56
CA GLN A 45 -0.29 -13.30 9.65
C GLN A 45 1.01 -13.03 8.91
N TRP A 46 0.87 -12.42 7.74
CA TRP A 46 1.98 -11.85 6.98
C TRP A 46 2.25 -10.44 7.48
N CYS A 47 3.52 -10.12 7.66
CA CYS A 47 3.97 -8.84 8.15
C CYS A 47 5.01 -8.24 7.22
N VAL A 48 4.94 -6.92 7.06
CA VAL A 48 5.90 -6.11 6.32
C VAL A 48 6.39 -5.01 7.25
N LEU A 49 7.71 -4.93 7.44
CA LEU A 49 8.34 -3.90 8.26
C LEU A 49 9.38 -3.15 7.43
N HIS A 50 9.32 -1.83 7.49
CA HIS A 50 10.37 -0.95 7.02
C HIS A 50 10.80 0.01 8.12
N GLY A 51 12.06 -0.11 8.56
CA GLY A 51 12.65 0.65 9.67
C GLY A 51 13.27 -0.29 10.71
N ASP A 52 13.87 0.29 11.75
CA ASP A 52 14.61 -0.48 12.76
C ASP A 52 13.70 -1.35 13.63
N ASN A 53 12.50 -0.86 13.97
CA ASN A 53 11.55 -1.54 14.85
C ASN A 53 10.11 -1.21 14.48
N MET A 54 9.14 -2.05 14.87
CA MET A 54 7.71 -1.85 14.61
C MET A 54 7.14 -0.56 15.21
N MET A 55 7.72 -0.08 16.32
CA MET A 55 7.24 1.13 17.01
C MET A 55 7.70 2.44 16.35
N THR A 56 8.82 2.42 15.62
CA THR A 56 9.43 3.61 15.03
C THR A 56 9.45 3.57 13.51
N GLY A 57 9.21 2.40 12.92
CA GLY A 57 9.12 2.17 11.48
C GLY A 57 7.69 2.13 10.99
N ILE A 58 7.57 1.82 9.70
CA ILE A 58 6.28 1.61 9.05
C ILE A 58 6.04 0.10 8.99
N PHE A 59 4.91 -0.30 9.54
CA PHE A 59 4.51 -1.69 9.67
C PHE A 59 3.15 -1.89 9.02
N GLY A 60 2.98 -3.03 8.34
CA GLY A 60 1.68 -3.48 7.85
C GLY A 60 1.54 -4.99 8.01
N CYS A 61 0.30 -5.45 8.24
CA CYS A 61 0.00 -6.87 8.45
C CYS A 61 -1.28 -7.33 7.73
N GLY A 62 -1.38 -8.63 7.45
CA GLY A 62 -2.63 -9.22 6.95
C GLY A 62 -2.56 -10.73 6.70
N ASP A 63 -3.72 -11.34 6.45
CA ASP A 63 -3.84 -12.80 6.25
C ASP A 63 -3.10 -13.33 5.00
N THR A 64 -2.79 -12.43 4.06
CA THR A 64 -2.06 -12.74 2.83
C THR A 64 -0.90 -11.76 2.66
N PRO A 65 0.17 -12.14 1.93
CA PRO A 65 1.27 -11.23 1.64
C PRO A 65 0.79 -9.94 0.96
N GLU A 66 -0.21 -10.05 0.09
CA GLU A 66 -0.79 -8.90 -0.63
C GLU A 66 -1.50 -7.93 0.32
N LYS A 67 -2.34 -8.45 1.24
CA LYS A 67 -2.98 -7.63 2.26
C LYS A 67 -1.97 -6.92 3.17
N ALA A 68 -0.89 -7.61 3.54
CA ALA A 68 0.16 -7.02 4.36
C ALA A 68 0.91 -5.89 3.63
N ILE A 69 1.11 -6.00 2.31
CA ILE A 69 1.69 -4.93 1.47
C ILE A 69 0.72 -3.75 1.36
N GLU A 70 -0.56 -4.01 1.14
CA GLU A 70 -1.59 -2.95 1.05
C GLU A 70 -1.68 -2.14 2.35
N ASP A 71 -1.68 -2.83 3.50
CA ASP A 71 -1.69 -2.20 4.82
C ASP A 71 -0.41 -1.39 5.07
N PHE A 72 0.75 -1.91 4.66
CA PHE A 72 2.02 -1.19 4.71
C PHE A 72 2.03 0.07 3.82
N GLU A 73 1.51 -0.02 2.60
CA GLU A 73 1.40 1.11 1.67
C GLU A 73 0.40 2.16 2.16
N LEU A 74 -0.64 1.75 2.88
CA LEU A 74 -1.57 2.64 3.55
C LEU A 74 -0.88 3.37 4.71
N ALA A 75 -0.17 2.63 5.56
CA ALA A 75 0.61 3.20 6.67
C ALA A 75 1.65 4.22 6.18
N MET A 76 2.27 3.96 5.02
CA MET A 76 3.18 4.86 4.32
C MET A 76 2.57 6.22 3.92
N ARG A 77 1.30 6.25 3.55
CA ARG A 77 0.60 7.46 3.08
C ARG A 77 -0.13 8.20 4.18
N THR A 78 -0.28 7.57 5.34
CA THR A 78 -1.00 8.11 6.48
C THR A 78 -0.03 8.90 7.36
N ALA A 79 -0.50 10.01 7.95
CA ALA A 79 0.30 10.77 8.90
C ALA A 79 0.67 9.87 10.09
N VAL A 80 1.92 9.99 10.59
CA VAL A 80 2.43 9.21 11.72
C VAL A 80 1.42 9.25 12.86
N PRO A 81 0.87 8.10 13.33
CA PRO A 81 0.04 8.09 14.51
C PRO A 81 0.89 8.62 15.67
N ALA A 82 0.38 9.63 16.38
CA ALA A 82 0.98 10.07 17.63
C ALA A 82 1.20 8.83 18.49
N GLN A 83 2.43 8.66 18.97
CA GLN A 83 2.90 7.47 19.65
C GLN A 83 1.85 6.97 20.65
N HIS A 84 1.47 5.70 20.55
CA HIS A 84 0.64 5.06 21.55
C HIS A 84 1.36 5.23 22.89
N PRO A 85 0.77 5.89 23.91
CA PRO A 85 1.43 6.02 25.20
C PRO A 85 1.71 4.61 25.67
N THR A 86 2.99 4.26 25.71
CA THR A 86 3.45 3.00 26.28
C THR A 86 2.97 3.05 27.73
N GLY A 87 1.91 2.30 28.01
CA GLY A 87 1.45 2.07 29.36
C GLY A 87 2.55 1.28 30.03
N ASP A 88 3.50 2.00 30.65
CA ASP A 88 4.26 1.52 31.79
C ASP A 88 3.23 1.10 32.85
N THR A 89 2.74 -0.14 32.74
CA THR A 89 2.27 -0.83 33.93
C THR A 89 3.53 -1.27 34.64
N ASP A 90 4.09 -0.30 35.37
CA ASP A 90 5.06 -0.47 36.41
C ASP A 90 4.62 -1.65 37.28
N ALA A 91 5.27 -2.79 37.05
CA ALA A 91 5.26 -3.94 37.93
C ALA A 91 6.05 -3.57 39.19
N THR A 92 5.47 -2.69 40.00
CA THR A 92 5.93 -2.42 41.37
C THR A 92 4.77 -2.62 42.33
N ARG A 93 4.83 -3.78 42.98
CA ARG A 93 4.28 -4.13 44.32
C ARG A 93 2.95 -4.87 44.41
#